data_AF-S7N0Q0-F1
#
_entry.id   AF-S7N0Q0-F1
#
_cell.length_a   1.000
_cell.length_b   1.000
_cell.length_c   1.000
_cell.angle_alpha   90.00
_cell.angle_beta   90.00
_cell.angle_gamma   90.00
#
_symmetry.space_group_name_H-M   'P 1'
#
loop_
_entity.id
_entity.type
_entity.pdbx_description
1 polymer ?
#
loop_
_entity_poly.entity_id
_entity_poly.type
_entity_poly.pdbx_seq_one_letter_code
_entity_poly.pdbx_strand_id
1 'polypeptide(L)'
;MIGIPTLTNLQKGVQFALKYQSLGQSVYVHCKAGRSRSATMVAAYLIQVYNWSPEEAVRAITKIRSHIFIRPGQFEILKEFHKITAEAAKKELYHPSQT
;
A
#
# COMPACT_ATOMS: atom_id res chain seq x y z
N MET A 1 -1.84 -8.94 16.93
CA MET A 1 -2.58 -7.73 17.35
C MET A 1 -3.80 -7.56 16.45
N ILE A 2 -5.01 -7.41 16.99
CA ILE A 2 -6.25 -7.37 16.20
C ILE A 2 -6.32 -6.09 15.37
N GLY A 3 -6.66 -6.20 14.08
CA GLY A 3 -6.98 -5.05 13.23
C GLY A 3 -5.79 -4.38 12.51
N ILE A 4 -4.61 -4.99 12.55
CA ILE A 4 -3.47 -4.61 11.72
C ILE A 4 -3.26 -5.72 10.67
N PRO A 5 -3.24 -5.41 9.36
CA PRO A 5 -2.97 -6.42 8.34
C PRO A 5 -1.54 -6.92 8.44
N THR A 6 -1.30 -8.20 8.13
CA THR A 6 0.08 -8.68 7.97
C THR A 6 0.69 -8.15 6.67
N LEU A 7 2.02 -8.22 6.55
CA LEU A 7 2.73 -7.87 5.32
C LEU A 7 2.20 -8.67 4.12
N THR A 8 1.96 -9.97 4.31
CA THR A 8 1.34 -10.84 3.29
C THR A 8 -0.06 -10.39 2.92
N ASN A 9 -0.87 -9.88 3.86
CA ASN A 9 -2.19 -9.35 3.53
C ASN A 9 -2.07 -8.08 2.68
N LEU A 10 -1.13 -7.17 2.98
CA LEU A 10 -0.89 -5.99 2.17
C LEU A 10 -0.46 -6.38 0.76
N GLN A 11 0.52 -7.27 0.61
CA GLN A 11 0.95 -7.77 -0.69
C GLN A 11 -0.21 -8.35 -1.50
N LYS A 12 -1.02 -9.24 -0.91
CA LYS A 12 -2.18 -9.83 -1.60
C LYS A 12 -3.20 -8.76 -2.01
N GLY A 13 -3.50 -7.80 -1.14
CA GLY A 13 -4.46 -6.72 -1.45
C GLY A 13 -3.96 -5.78 -2.53
N VAL A 14 -2.66 -5.43 -2.52
CA VAL A 14 -2.03 -4.63 -3.57
C VAL A 14 -2.02 -5.36 -4.90
N GLN A 15 -1.65 -6.65 -4.93
CA GLN A 15 -1.69 -7.44 -6.16
C GLN A 15 -3.11 -7.58 -6.71
N PHE A 16 -4.12 -7.71 -5.85
CA PHE A 16 -5.51 -7.66 -6.26
C PHE A 16 -5.86 -6.32 -6.92
N ALA A 17 -5.49 -5.19 -6.30
CA ALA A 17 -5.74 -3.87 -6.86
C ALA A 17 -5.04 -3.65 -8.21
N LEU A 18 -3.78 -4.04 -8.33
CA LEU A 18 -2.99 -3.95 -9.56
C LEU A 18 -3.58 -4.80 -10.69
N LYS A 19 -4.04 -6.02 -10.38
CA LYS A 19 -4.73 -6.89 -11.36
C LYS A 19 -5.94 -6.18 -11.97
N TYR A 20 -6.79 -5.56 -11.15
CA TYR A 20 -8.00 -4.91 -11.66
C TYR A 20 -7.69 -3.56 -12.33
N GLN A 21 -6.64 -2.86 -11.89
CA GLN A 21 -6.14 -1.68 -12.59
C GLN A 21 -5.68 -2.01 -14.03
N SER A 22 -4.96 -3.13 -14.24
CA SER A 22 -4.52 -3.51 -15.59
C SER A 22 -5.67 -3.91 -16.52
N LEU A 23 -6.82 -4.28 -15.95
CA LEU A 23 -8.06 -4.54 -16.69
C LEU A 23 -8.89 -3.27 -16.95
N GLY A 24 -8.41 -2.08 -16.54
CA GLY A 24 -9.17 -0.83 -16.63
C GLY A 24 -10.38 -0.78 -15.68
N GLN A 25 -10.38 -1.60 -14.63
CA GLN A 25 -11.48 -1.73 -13.67
C GLN A 25 -11.15 -1.03 -12.35
N SER A 26 -12.19 -0.71 -11.57
CA SER A 26 -12.05 -0.08 -10.25
C SER A 26 -12.20 -1.08 -9.11
N VAL A 27 -11.47 -0.86 -8.01
CA VAL A 27 -11.56 -1.65 -6.78
C VAL A 27 -12.05 -0.79 -5.62
N TYR A 28 -13.09 -1.25 -4.94
CA TYR A 28 -13.61 -0.61 -3.74
C TYR A 28 -12.99 -1.21 -2.47
N VAL A 29 -12.16 -0.45 -1.78
CA VAL A 29 -11.47 -0.89 -0.55
C VAL A 29 -12.17 -0.31 0.67
N HIS A 30 -12.78 -1.16 1.49
CA HIS A 30 -13.49 -0.74 2.70
C HIS A 30 -13.12 -1.55 3.95
N CYS A 31 -13.47 -1.00 5.11
CA CYS A 31 -13.50 -1.74 6.37
C CYS A 31 -14.86 -1.51 7.03
N LYS A 32 -14.90 -1.01 8.28
CA LYS A 32 -16.13 -0.52 8.90
C LYS A 32 -16.34 0.98 8.61
N ALA A 33 -15.50 1.84 9.22
CA ALA A 33 -15.63 3.30 9.08
C ALA A 33 -14.79 3.91 7.94
N GLY A 34 -13.95 3.10 7.28
CA GLY A 34 -13.08 3.59 6.21
C GLY A 34 -12.05 4.63 6.64
N ARG A 35 -11.48 4.49 7.85
CA ARG A 35 -10.55 5.49 8.45
C ARG A 35 -9.12 4.98 8.69
N SER A 36 -8.97 3.67 8.92
CA SER A 36 -7.74 3.07 9.44
C SER A 36 -7.37 1.86 8.58
N ARG A 37 -7.87 0.65 8.86
CA ARG A 37 -7.54 -0.60 8.13
C ARG A 37 -7.57 -0.49 6.61
N SER A 38 -8.66 0.02 6.05
CA SER A 38 -8.79 0.18 4.60
C SER A 38 -7.85 1.25 4.05
N ALA A 39 -7.62 2.33 4.81
CA ALA A 39 -6.68 3.37 4.43
C ALA A 39 -5.23 2.89 4.48
N THR A 40 -4.88 1.99 5.41
CA THR A 40 -3.60 1.29 5.42
C THR A 40 -3.41 0.46 4.14
N MET A 41 -4.45 -0.25 3.68
CA MET A 41 -4.37 -0.99 2.42
C MET A 41 -4.18 -0.06 1.21
N VAL A 42 -4.93 1.04 1.14
CA VAL A 42 -4.78 2.05 0.07
C VAL A 42 -3.38 2.69 0.11
N ALA A 43 -2.84 2.97 1.31
CA ALA A 43 -1.49 3.50 1.44
C ALA A 43 -0.44 2.53 0.89
N ALA A 44 -0.55 1.23 1.19
CA ALA A 44 0.34 0.21 0.63
C ALA A 44 0.26 0.16 -0.91
N TYR A 45 -0.93 0.30 -1.49
CA TYR A 45 -1.10 0.38 -2.94
C TYR A 45 -0.38 1.60 -3.53
N LEU A 46 -0.55 2.78 -2.93
CA LEU A 46 0.13 4.01 -3.40
C LEU A 46 1.65 3.92 -3.28
N ILE A 47 2.15 3.31 -2.19
CA ILE A 47 3.57 3.02 -2.00
C ILE A 47 4.08 2.16 -3.17
N GLN A 48 3.36 1.08 -3.51
CA GLN A 48 3.78 0.18 -4.60
C GLN A 48 3.77 0.86 -5.98
N VAL A 49 2.76 1.67 -6.28
CA VAL A 49 2.58 2.27 -7.61
C VAL A 49 3.53 3.45 -7.84
N TYR A 50 3.74 4.28 -6.82
CA TYR A 50 4.47 5.54 -6.97
C TYR A 50 5.85 5.56 -6.31
N ASN A 51 6.24 4.45 -5.67
CA ASN A 51 7.45 4.37 -4.84
C ASN A 51 7.50 5.51 -3.80
N TRP A 52 6.35 5.83 -3.22
CA TRP A 52 6.21 6.86 -2.20
C TRP A 52 6.60 6.34 -0.83
N SER A 53 7.09 7.24 0.02
CA SER A 53 7.23 6.99 1.45
C SER A 53 5.84 6.75 2.09
N PRO A 54 5.78 6.00 3.20
CA PRO A 54 4.54 5.84 3.97
C PRO A 54 3.86 7.17 4.32
N GLU A 55 4.65 8.19 4.66
CA GLU A 55 4.17 9.52 4.99
C GLU A 55 3.51 10.20 3.78
N GLU A 56 4.10 10.12 2.59
CA GLU A 56 3.53 10.67 1.36
C GLU A 56 2.20 10.00 1.01
N ALA A 57 2.16 8.67 1.05
CA ALA A 57 0.96 7.90 0.78
C ALA A 57 -0.17 8.25 1.75
N VAL A 58 0.11 8.32 3.06
CA VAL A 58 -0.90 8.71 4.06
C VAL A 58 -1.35 10.15 3.87
N ARG A 59 -0.43 11.09 3.62
CA ARG A 59 -0.78 12.50 3.35
C ARG A 59 -1.68 12.64 2.13
N ALA A 60 -1.41 11.91 1.05
CA ALA A 60 -2.23 11.94 -0.15
C ALA A 60 -3.67 11.49 0.13
N ILE A 61 -3.86 10.42 0.89
CA ILE A 61 -5.20 9.94 1.27
C ILE A 61 -5.89 10.95 2.20
N THR A 62 -5.19 11.50 3.19
CA THR A 62 -5.75 12.48 4.15
C THR A 62 -6.21 13.76 3.46
N LYS A 63 -5.55 14.21 2.39
CA LYS A 63 -5.99 15.37 1.58
C LYS A 63 -7.38 15.16 0.96
N ILE A 64 -7.74 13.93 0.62
CA ILE A 64 -9.03 13.58 0.00
C ILE A 64 -10.06 13.20 1.08
N ARG A 65 -9.63 12.55 2.16
CA ARG A 65 -10.48 12.07 3.25
C ARG A 65 -9.87 12.49 4.60
N SER A 66 -10.26 13.67 5.08
CA SER A 66 -9.62 14.34 6.23
C SER A 66 -9.62 13.53 7.54
N HIS A 67 -10.58 12.62 7.74
CA HIS A 67 -10.70 11.81 8.95
C HIS A 67 -9.90 10.49 8.92
N ILE A 68 -8.92 10.36 8.02
CA ILE A 68 -7.98 9.23 8.06
C ILE A 68 -7.17 9.26 9.36
N PHE A 69 -7.05 8.08 9.97
CA PHE A 69 -6.24 7.88 11.15
C PHE A 69 -5.54 6.53 11.06
N ILE A 70 -4.24 6.56 10.73
CA ILE A 70 -3.40 5.37 10.69
C ILE A 70 -2.78 5.19 12.07
N ARG A 71 -3.01 4.03 12.68
CA ARG A 71 -2.47 3.72 14.02
C ARG A 71 -0.97 3.45 13.93
N PRO A 72 -0.19 3.66 15.02
CA PRO A 72 1.25 3.42 15.01
C PRO A 72 1.65 2.05 14.47
N GLY A 73 1.03 0.96 14.93
CA GLY A 73 1.35 -0.38 14.43
C GLY A 73 0.99 -0.62 12.95
N GLN A 74 -0.01 0.09 12.40
CA GLN A 74 -0.29 0.04 10.97
C GLN A 74 0.75 0.83 10.18
N PHE A 75 1.21 1.95 10.74
CA PHE A 75 2.25 2.76 10.14
C PHE A 75 3.60 2.02 10.10
N GLU A 76 3.95 1.28 11.15
CA GLU A 76 5.16 0.46 11.16
C GLU A 76 5.14 -0.63 10.08
N ILE A 77 4.00 -1.28 9.85
CA ILE A 77 3.89 -2.26 8.76
C ILE A 77 3.97 -1.57 7.38
N LEU A 78 3.49 -0.33 7.22
CA LEU A 78 3.70 0.41 5.98
C LEU A 78 5.17 0.74 5.74
N LYS A 79 5.95 1.04 6.80
CA LYS A 79 7.41 1.21 6.68
C LYS A 79 8.09 -0.08 6.27
N GLU A 80 7.71 -1.21 6.86
CA GLU A 80 8.22 -2.52 6.48
C GLU A 80 7.89 -2.86 5.03
N PHE A 81 6.64 -2.61 4.61
CA PHE A 81 6.18 -2.76 3.23
C PHE A 81 6.99 -1.89 2.25
N HIS A 82 7.21 -0.61 2.57
CA HIS A 82 8.02 0.28 1.72
C HIS A 82 9.46 -0.23 1.56
N LYS A 83 10.08 -0.74 2.62
CA LYS A 83 11.45 -1.31 2.54
C LYS A 83 11.52 -2.47 1.55
N ILE A 84 10.62 -3.45 1.67
CA ILE A 84 10.63 -4.62 0.78
C ILE A 84 10.30 -4.25 -0.66
N THR A 85 9.41 -3.27 -0.89
CA THR A 85 9.06 -2.79 -2.22
C THR A 85 10.24 -2.05 -2.85
N ALA A 86 10.92 -1.18 -2.10
CA ALA A 86 12.11 -0.47 -2.57
C ALA A 86 13.27 -1.43 -2.87
N GLU A 87 13.45 -2.49 -2.09
CA GLU A 87 14.43 -3.54 -2.36
C GLU A 87 14.09 -4.35 -3.61
N ALA A 88 12.81 -4.69 -3.82
CA ALA A 88 12.36 -5.37 -5.03
C ALA A 88 12.57 -4.51 -6.29
N ALA A 89 12.22 -3.22 -6.23
CA ALA A 89 12.45 -2.28 -7.33
C ALA A 89 13.95 -2.14 -7.67
N LYS A 90 14.83 -2.11 -6.67
CA LYS A 90 16.29 -2.11 -6.88
C LYS A 90 16.81 -3.38 -7.55
N LYS A 91 16.22 -4.54 -7.25
CA LYS A 91 16.58 -5.82 -7.89
C LYS A 91 16.18 -5.88 -9.36
N GLU A 92 15.01 -5.34 -9.69
CA GLU A 92 14.57 -5.22 -11.10
C GLU A 92 15.51 -4.30 -11.90
N LEU A 93 15.99 -3.21 -11.30
CA LEU A 93 16.98 -2.31 -11.94
C LEU A 93 18.37 -2.95 -12.14
N TYR A 94 18.72 -3.97 -11.37
CA TYR A 94 20.03 -4.66 -11.45
C TYR A 94 20.01 -5.92 -12.35
N HIS A 95 18.86 -6.26 -12.95
CA HIS A 95 18.71 -7.37 -13.89
C HIS A 95 18.31 -6.96 -15.34
N PRO A 96 18.92 -5.94 -15.98
CA PRO A 96 18.68 -5.68 -17.39
C PRO A 96 19.65 -6.53 -18.24
N SER A 97 19.38 -7.82 -18.45
CA SER A 97 19.93 -8.65 -19.55
C SER A 97 19.49 -10.11 -19.41
N GLN A 98 18.35 -10.46 -20.03
CA GLN A 98 18.15 -11.78 -20.66
C GLN A 98 16.90 -11.70 -21.53
N THR A 99 17.07 -11.15 -22.74
CA THR A 99 16.37 -11.54 -23.97
C THR A 99 17.17 -11.00 -25.15
#